data_AF-A0A383A7J6-F1
#
_entry.id   AF-A0A383A7J6-F1
#
_cell.length_a   1.000
_cell.length_b   1.000
_cell.length_c   1.000
_cell.angle_alpha   90.00
_cell.angle_beta   90.00
_cell.angle_gamma   90.00
#
_symmetry.space_group_name_H-M   'P 1'
#
loop_
_entity.id
_entity.type
_entity.pdbx_description
1 polymer ?
#
loop_
_entity_poly.entity_id
_entity_poly.type
_entity_poly.pdbx_seq_one_letter_code
_entity_poly.pdbx_strand_id
1 'polypeptide(L)' 'MEGPWVEYHDDGQLLYEGNYKNGKKEGPWIVYNSDGTVWEEHTG' A
#
# COMPACT_ATOMS: atom_id res chain seq x y z
N MET A 1 -13.97 1.51 -6.58
CA MET A 1 -12.62 1.01 -6.90
C MET A 1 -12.53 -0.42 -6.43
N GLU A 2 -12.03 -1.30 -7.27
CA GLU A 2 -11.77 -2.71 -6.97
C GLU A 2 -10.41 -3.10 -7.53
N GLY A 3 -9.67 -3.92 -6.78
CA GLY A 3 -8.40 -4.49 -7.21
C GLY A 3 -7.17 -3.89 -6.52
N PRO A 4 -5.98 -4.25 -6.99
CA PRO A 4 -4.72 -3.83 -6.40
C PRO A 4 -4.52 -2.33 -6.57
N TRP A 5 -3.89 -1.72 -5.58
CA TRP A 5 -3.57 -0.32 -5.54
C TRP A 5 -2.16 -0.12 -5.02
N VAL A 6 -1.45 0.78 -5.66
CA VAL A 6 -0.10 1.20 -5.28
C VAL A 6 -0.03 2.72 -5.27
N GLU A 7 0.65 3.27 -4.27
CA GLU A 7 1.02 4.69 -4.23
C GLU A 7 2.52 4.79 -4.09
N TYR A 8 3.09 5.84 -4.69
CA TYR A 8 4.53 6.10 -4.71
C TYR A 8 4.82 7.43 -4.03
N HIS A 9 5.98 7.53 -3.40
CA HIS A 9 6.58 8.77 -2.98
C HIS A 9 6.95 9.65 -4.18
N ASP A 10 7.22 10.94 -3.92
CA ASP A 10 7.65 11.91 -4.96
C ASP A 10 8.95 11.48 -5.68
N ASP A 11 9.78 10.68 -5.03
CA ASP A 11 11.02 10.13 -5.59
C ASP A 11 10.81 8.84 -6.42
N GLY A 12 9.56 8.39 -6.54
CA GLY A 12 9.19 7.19 -7.28
C GLY A 12 9.33 5.88 -6.50
N GLN A 13 9.73 5.92 -5.23
CA GLN A 13 9.75 4.72 -4.38
C GLN A 13 8.34 4.34 -3.94
N LEU A 14 8.09 3.05 -3.73
CA LEU A 14 6.79 2.56 -3.29
C LEU A 14 6.50 3.12 -1.89
N LEU A 15 5.35 3.79 -1.73
CA LEU A 15 4.88 4.33 -0.45
C LEU A 15 3.94 3.33 0.23
N TYR A 16 3.01 2.74 -0.52
CA TYR A 16 2.19 1.64 -0.02
C TYR A 16 1.60 0.79 -1.14
N GLU A 17 1.25 -0.45 -0.81
CA GLU A 17 0.46 -1.34 -1.66
C GLU A 17 -0.63 -2.09 -0.89
N GLY A 18 -1.69 -2.45 -1.59
CA GLY A 18 -2.76 -3.27 -1.03
C GLY A 18 -3.91 -3.45 -2.02
N ASN A 19 -5.07 -3.90 -1.52
CA ASN A 19 -6.26 -4.08 -2.35
C ASN A 19 -7.41 -3.20 -1.86
N TYR A 20 -8.21 -2.72 -2.82
CA TYR A 20 -9.51 -2.12 -2.55
C TYR A 20 -10.62 -3.07 -2.98
N LYS A 21 -11.70 -3.12 -2.19
CA LYS A 21 -12.97 -3.74 -2.56
C LYS A 21 -14.11 -2.82 -2.15
N ASN A 22 -15.07 -2.61 -3.03
CA ASN A 22 -16.17 -1.66 -2.80
C ASN A 22 -15.70 -0.25 -2.36
N GLY A 23 -14.53 0.18 -2.83
CA GLY A 23 -13.94 1.48 -2.47
C GLY A 23 -13.35 1.56 -1.06
N LYS A 24 -13.20 0.43 -0.34
CA LYS A 24 -12.52 0.36 0.95
C LYS A 24 -11.28 -0.52 0.86
N LYS A 25 -10.26 -0.23 1.68
CA LYS A 25 -9.08 -1.09 1.85
C LYS A 25 -9.54 -2.45 2.36
N GLU A 26 -9.11 -3.54 1.72
CA GLU A 26 -9.42 -4.92 2.10
C GLU A 26 -8.20 -5.83 1.92
N GLY A 27 -8.01 -6.75 2.87
CA GLY A 27 -6.91 -7.70 2.84
C GLY A 27 -5.57 -7.08 3.26
N PRO A 28 -4.44 -7.69 2.84
CA PRO A 28 -3.12 -7.25 3.25
C PRO A 28 -2.81 -5.85 2.72
N TRP A 29 -2.19 -5.05 3.57
CA TRP A 29 -1.74 -3.69 3.28
C TRP A 29 -0.34 -3.50 3.83
N ILE A 30 0.56 -2.98 3.00
CA ILE A 30 1.95 -2.71 3.38
C ILE A 30 2.25 -1.25 3.10
N VAL A 31 2.84 -0.58 4.08
CA VAL A 31 3.34 0.79 3.98
C VAL A 31 4.85 0.75 4.12
N TYR A 32 5.54 1.51 3.29
CA TYR A 32 6.99 1.57 3.23
C TYR A 32 7.49 2.95 3.64
N ASN A 33 8.71 3.00 4.17
CA ASN A 33 9.48 4.23 4.33
C ASN A 33 10.10 4.64 2.99
N SER A 34 10.60 5.87 2.92
CA SER A 34 11.31 6.41 1.74
C SER A 34 12.65 5.72 1.45
N ASP A 35 13.09 4.76 2.26
CA ASP A 35 14.25 3.91 1.99
C ASP A 35 13.85 2.49 1.50
N GLY A 36 12.55 2.27 1.29
CA GLY A 36 11.98 0.99 0.87
C GLY A 36 11.77 -0.02 1.99
N THR A 37 12.11 0.29 3.25
CA THR A 37 11.85 -0.60 4.38
C THR A 37 10.37 -0.61 4.76
N VAL A 38 9.85 -1.76 5.19
CA VAL A 38 8.46 -1.87 5.66
C VAL A 38 8.31 -1.07 6.96
N TRP A 39 7.39 -0.12 6.94
CA TRP A 39 7.00 0.67 8.10
C TRP A 39 5.83 0.03 8.85
N GLU A 40 4.80 -0.40 8.11
CA GLU A 40 3.62 -1.06 8.66
C GLU A 40 3.16 -2.17 7.73
N GLU A 41 2.80 -3.32 8.31
CA GLU A 41 2.12 -4.40 7.61
C GLU A 41 0.83 -4.72 8.36
N HIS A 42 -0.29 -4.66 7.66
CA HIS A 42 -1.59 -5.06 8.16
C HIS A 42 -2.06 -6.29 7.40
N THR A 43 -2.10 -7.43 8.07
CA THR A 43 -2.70 -8.66 7.55
C THR A 43 -4.14 -8.70 8.07
N GLY A 44 -5.08 -8.15 7.29
CA GLY A 44 -6.50 -8.07 7.67
C GLY A 44 -7.15 -9.40 8.04
#